data_AF-A0A536G5D3-F1
#
_entry.id   AF-A0A536G5D3-F1
#
_cell.length_a   1.000
_cell.length_b   1.000
_cell.length_c   1.000
_cell.angle_alpha   90.00
_cell.angle_beta   90.00
_cell.angle_gamma   90.00
#
_symmetry.space_group_name_H-M   'P 1'
#
loop_
_entity.id
_entity.type
_entity.pdbx_description
1 polymer ?
#
loop_
_entity_poly.entity_id
_entity_poly.type
_entity_poly.pdbx_seq_one_letter_code
_entity_poly.pdbx_strand_id
1 'polypeptide(L)' 'MAKQCAICGKTPQYGHHVSHAKNRVNRRFLPNLQMGRVTVSGKTFRASE' A
#
# COMPACT_ATOMS: atom_id res chain seq x y z
N MET A 1 12.79 2.79 2.96
CA MET A 1 11.59 3.51 3.44
C MET A 1 10.41 2.54 3.45
N ALA A 2 9.68 2.46 4.56
CA ALA A 2 8.49 1.60 4.63
C ALA A 2 7.41 2.25 3.77
N LYS A 3 6.91 1.55 2.74
CA LYS A 3 5.79 2.00 1.90
C LYS A 3 4.51 1.99 2.73
N GLN A 4 4.35 2.95 3.64
CA GLN A 4 3.23 3.03 4.58
C GLN A 4 2.52 4.36 4.43
N CYS A 5 1.24 4.31 4.04
CA CYS A 5 0.41 5.51 3.94
C CYS A 5 0.38 6.29 5.28
N ALA A 6 0.90 7.51 5.31
CA ALA A 6 0.89 8.36 6.51
C ALA A 6 -0.53 8.71 7.02
N ILE A 7 -1.53 8.68 6.13
CA ILE A 7 -2.93 9.02 6.45
C ILE A 7 -3.74 7.79 6.86
N CYS A 8 -3.58 6.71 6.10
CA CYS A 8 -4.44 5.53 6.15
C CYS A 8 -3.75 4.30 6.73
N GLY A 9 -2.47 4.39 7.08
CA GLY A 9 -1.68 3.31 7.69
C GLY A 9 -1.45 2.10 6.80
N LYS A 10 -1.92 2.09 5.55
CA LYS A 10 -1.79 0.97 4.61
C LYS A 10 -0.34 0.56 4.44
N THR A 11 -0.03 -0.68 4.78
CA THR A 11 1.30 -1.30 4.66
C THR A 11 1.34 -2.33 3.53
N PRO A 12 2.54 -2.73 3.09
CA PRO A 12 2.70 -3.84 2.16
C PRO A 12 2.19 -5.15 2.77
N GLN A 13 1.39 -5.89 2.00
CA GLN A 13 0.91 -7.21 2.39
C GLN A 13 1.75 -8.31 1.73
N TYR A 14 1.76 -9.48 2.35
CA TYR A 14 2.45 -10.66 1.83
C TYR A 14 1.43 -11.74 1.47
N GLY A 15 1.71 -12.49 0.41
CA GLY A 15 0.91 -13.65 0.04
C GLY A 15 1.56 -14.41 -1.10
N HIS A 16 0.74 -15.08 -1.92
CA HIS A 16 1.23 -15.94 -2.99
C HIS A 16 0.55 -15.63 -4.33
N HIS A 17 1.32 -15.77 -5.41
CA HIS A 17 0.76 -15.97 -6.73
C HIS A 17 0.45 -17.46 -6.91
N VAL A 18 -0.78 -17.79 -7.30
CA VAL A 18 -1.25 -19.17 -7.45
C VAL A 18 -1.53 -19.41 -8.93
N SER A 19 -0.85 -20.38 -9.54
CA SER A 19 -1.12 -20.77 -10.93
C SER A 19 -2.37 -21.66 -11.03
N HIS A 20 -2.82 -21.94 -12.26
CA HIS A 20 -3.89 -22.93 -12.51
C HIS A 20 -3.57 -24.32 -11.95
N ALA A 21 -2.29 -24.70 -11.93
CA ALA A 21 -1.81 -25.94 -11.32
C ALA A 21 -1.66 -25.85 -9.77
N LYS A 22 -2.10 -24.74 -9.15
CA LYS A 22 -2.03 -24.47 -7.71
C LYS A 22 -0.61 -24.32 -7.14
N ASN A 23 0.38 -24.07 -8.00
CA ASN A 23 1.75 -23.77 -7.56
C ASN A 23 1.77 -22.39 -6.90
N ARG A 24 2.31 -22.31 -5.69
CA ARG A 24 2.34 -21.08 -4.87
C ARG A 24 3.74 -20.47 -4.89
N VAL A 25 3.85 -19.23 -5.37
CA VAL A 25 5.10 -18.46 -5.35
C VAL A 25 4.92 -17.24 -4.45
N ASN A 26 5.89 -16.97 -3.58
CA ASN A 26 5.84 -15.83 -2.67
C ASN A 26 5.77 -14.51 -3.45
N ARG A 27 4.84 -13.65 -3.05
CA ARG A 27 4.64 -12.33 -3.64
C ARG A 27 4.38 -11.30 -2.56
N ARG A 28 4.93 -10.11 -2.77
CA ARG A 28 4.64 -8.91 -1.98
C ARG A 28 3.63 -8.03 -2.72
N PHE A 29 2.55 -7.66 -2.05
CA PHE A 29 1.55 -6.71 -2.52
C PHE A 29 1.89 -5.32 -2.00
N LEU A 30 2.28 -4.43 -2.90
CA LEU A 30 2.59 -3.06 -2.57
C LEU A 30 1.32 -2.20 -2.70
N PRO A 31 0.98 -1.37 -1.70
CA PRO A 31 -0.07 -0.38 -1.86
C PRO A 31 0.33 0.63 -2.95
N ASN A 32 -0.64 1.07 -3.75
CA ASN A 32 -0.45 2.16 -4.70
C ASN A 32 -0.51 3.49 -3.93
N LEU A 33 0.61 3.86 -3.30
CA LEU A 33 0.77 5.14 -2.60
C LEU A 33 1.06 6.24 -3.61
N GLN A 34 0.24 7.28 -3.59
CA GLN A 34 0.41 8.45 -4.44
C GLN A 34 0.68 9.67 -3.57
N MET A 35 1.66 10.47 -3.98
CA MET A 35 1.94 11.74 -3.33
C MET A 35 0.90 12.77 -3.74
N GLY A 36 0.26 13.41 -2.76
CA GLY A 36 -0.79 14.38 -3.02
C GLY A 36 -1.12 15.19 -1.78
N ARG A 37 -1.84 16.31 -1.96
CA ARG A 37 -2.47 16.99 -0.82
C ARG A 37 -3.83 16.35 -0.59
N VAL A 38 -4.08 15.90 0.62
CA VAL A 38 -5.34 15.29 1.02
C VAL A 38 -5.94 16.11 2.15
N THR A 39 -7.19 16.50 2.00
CA THR A 39 -7.94 17.21 3.05
C THR A 39 -8.69 16.17 3.87
N VAL A 40 -8.30 16.01 5.13
CA VAL A 40 -8.99 15.12 6.07
C VAL A 40 -9.51 15.98 7.22
N SER A 41 -10.83 15.95 7.44
CA SER A 41 -11.49 16.69 8.51
C SER A 41 -11.12 18.19 8.57
N GLY A 42 -11.08 18.85 7.40
CA GLY A 42 -10.79 20.28 7.28
C GLY A 42 -9.32 20.68 7.39
N LYS A 43 -8.40 19.73 7.60
CA LYS A 43 -6.96 19.96 7.63
C LYS A 43 -6.31 19.37 6.37
N THR A 44 -5.50 20.17 5.69
CA THR A 44 -4.80 19.77 4.47
C THR A 44 -3.45 19.18 4.83
N PHE A 45 -3.26 17.89 4.55
CA PHE A 45 -2.01 17.18 4.79
C PHE A 45 -1.34 16.85 3.46
N ARG A 46 -0.02 16.95 3.39
CA ARG A 46 0.73 16.27 2.33
C ARG A 46 0.75 14.79 2.67
N ALA A 47 0.17 13.96 1.82
CA ALA A 47 0.46 12.54 1.79
C ALA A 47 1.92 12.37 1.33
N SER A 48 2.86 12.48 2.26
CA SER A 48 4.22 11.99 2.07
C SER A 48 4.22 10.46 2.19
N GLU A 49 5.20 9.82 1.57
CA GLU A 49 5.40 8.36 1.58
C GLU A 49 5.34 7.72 2.97
#